data_AF-A0A838PFH2-F1
#
_entry.id   AF-A0A838PFH2-F1
#
_cell.length_a   1.000
_cell.length_b   1.000
_cell.length_c   1.000
_cell.angle_alpha   90.00
_cell.angle_beta   90.00
_cell.angle_gamma   90.00
#
_symmetry.space_group_name_H-M   'P 1'
#
loop_
_entity.id
_entity.type
_entity.pdbx_description
1 polymer ?
#
loop_
_entity_poly.entity_id
_entity_poly.type
_entity_poly.pdbx_seq_one_letter_code
_entity_poly.pdbx_strand_id
1 'polypeptide(L)'
;MSLFSQAELRDRVERLARIERASASPGEAEAAELIAAELRELGATARVEREDAHGGYWWPIGLLTGAAALAGARSGRLAAGFVGLA
;
A
#
# COMPACT_ATOMS: atom_id res chain seq x y z
N MET A 1 8.44 -24.21 -12.52
CA MET A 1 9.63 -23.42 -12.89
C MET A 1 9.43 -22.04 -12.31
N SER A 2 10.32 -21.56 -11.43
CA SER A 2 10.24 -20.18 -10.94
C SER A 2 10.67 -19.25 -12.08
N LEU A 3 9.88 -18.22 -12.39
CA LEU A 3 10.20 -17.23 -13.42
C LEU A 3 11.41 -16.36 -13.05
N PHE A 4 11.74 -16.29 -11.77
CA PHE A 4 12.85 -15.52 -11.21
C PHE A 4 13.52 -16.27 -10.06
N SER A 5 14.80 -16.02 -9.86
CA SER A 5 15.53 -16.38 -8.64
C SER A 5 15.12 -15.48 -7.46
N GLN A 6 15.46 -15.90 -6.24
CA GLN A 6 15.21 -15.10 -5.04
C GLN A 6 15.94 -13.75 -5.09
N ALA A 7 17.15 -13.70 -5.66
CA ALA A 7 17.92 -12.46 -5.79
C ALA A 7 17.24 -11.49 -6.76
N GLU A 8 16.75 -11.98 -7.89
CA GLU A 8 16.02 -11.20 -8.89
C GLU A 8 14.69 -10.67 -8.37
N LEU A 9 13.98 -11.43 -7.53
CA LEU A 9 12.78 -10.96 -6.85
C LEU A 9 13.11 -9.90 -5.81
N ARG A 10 14.18 -10.08 -5.04
CA ARG A 10 14.61 -9.12 -4.03
C ARG A 10 14.94 -7.77 -4.66
N ASP A 11 15.71 -7.75 -5.74
CA ASP A 11 16.05 -6.51 -6.45
C ASP A 11 14.79 -5.75 -6.93
N ARG A 12 13.83 -6.48 -7.52
CA ARG A 12 12.54 -5.90 -7.95
C ARG A 12 11.76 -5.30 -6.80
N VAL A 13 11.63 -6.04 -5.69
CA VAL A 13 10.94 -5.58 -4.49
C VAL A 13 11.64 -4.34 -3.92
N GLU A 14 12.96 -4.34 -3.81
CA GLU A 14 13.73 -3.20 -3.30
C GLU A 14 13.59 -1.96 -4.19
N ARG A 15 13.55 -2.13 -5.52
CA ARG A 15 13.31 -1.04 -6.45
C ARG A 15 11.92 -0.44 -6.25
N LEU A 16 10.87 -1.27 -6.20
CA LEU A 16 9.49 -0.82 -5.99
C LEU A 16 9.26 -0.25 -4.59
N ALA A 17 9.96 -0.74 -3.58
CA ALA A 17 9.84 -0.27 -2.19
C ALA A 17 10.46 1.12 -1.97
N ARG A 18 11.35 1.58 -2.86
CA ARG A 18 11.89 2.95 -2.82
C ARG A 18 10.90 4.01 -3.31
N ILE A 19 9.83 3.60 -3.98
CA ILE A 19 8.79 4.48 -4.47
C ILE A 19 7.73 4.63 -3.37
N GLU A 20 7.51 5.85 -2.88
CA GLU A 20 6.39 6.14 -1.98
C GLU A 20 5.08 5.98 -2.77
N ARG A 21 4.33 4.92 -2.49
CA ARG A 21 3.25 4.43 -3.37
C ARG A 21 1.94 4.14 -2.62
N ALA A 22 1.48 5.12 -1.86
CA ALA A 22 0.13 5.08 -1.29
C ALA A 22 -0.94 4.92 -2.39
N SER A 23 -2.13 4.41 -2.05
CA SER A 23 -3.22 4.23 -3.01
C SER A 23 -3.59 5.54 -3.71
N ALA A 24 -3.88 5.47 -5.00
CA ALA A 24 -4.19 6.59 -5.88
C ALA A 24 -3.17 7.74 -5.84
N SER A 25 -1.88 7.41 -5.65
CA SER A 25 -0.79 8.38 -5.63
C SER A 25 0.00 8.40 -6.95
N PRO A 26 0.76 9.47 -7.23
CA PRO A 26 1.68 9.49 -8.37
C PRO A 26 2.70 8.33 -8.35
N GLY A 27 3.19 7.94 -7.17
CA GLY A 27 4.15 6.84 -7.04
C GLY A 27 3.53 5.47 -7.31
N GLU A 28 2.24 5.26 -7.02
CA GLU A 28 1.53 4.05 -7.45
C GLU A 28 1.46 3.97 -8.98
N ALA A 29 1.15 5.09 -9.65
CA ALA A 29 1.13 5.14 -11.11
C ALA A 29 2.52 4.88 -11.72
N GLU A 30 3.57 5.46 -11.14
CA GLU A 30 4.96 5.20 -11.55
C GLU A 30 5.33 3.72 -11.42
N ALA A 31 5.03 3.12 -10.27
CA ALA A 31 5.29 1.70 -10.03
C ALA A 31 4.52 0.80 -11.01
N ALA A 32 3.27 1.13 -11.32
CA ALA A 32 2.46 0.39 -12.29
C ALA A 32 3.06 0.43 -13.70
N GLU A 33 3.50 1.60 -14.17
CA GLU A 33 4.15 1.75 -15.47
C GLU A 33 5.48 0.99 -15.55
N LEU A 34 6.27 1.00 -14.46
CA LEU A 34 7.52 0.24 -14.36
C LEU A 34 7.27 -1.27 -14.48
N ILE A 35 6.28 -1.79 -13.74
CA ILE A 35 5.90 -3.21 -13.82
C ILE A 35 5.40 -3.56 -15.21
N ALA A 36 4.55 -2.73 -15.81
CA ALA A 36 4.05 -2.95 -17.16
C ALA A 36 5.17 -2.95 -18.21
N ALA A 37 6.18 -2.11 -18.06
CA ALA A 37 7.39 -2.14 -18.89
C ALA A 37 8.14 -3.46 -18.75
N GLU A 38 8.45 -3.90 -17.53
CA GLU A 38 9.15 -5.18 -17.30
C GLU A 38 8.38 -6.39 -17.84
N LEU A 39 7.06 -6.42 -17.66
CA LEU A 39 6.21 -7.48 -18.20
C LEU A 39 6.25 -7.52 -19.73
N ARG A 40 6.25 -6.35 -20.39
CA ARG A 40 6.39 -6.25 -21.85
C ARG A 40 7.75 -6.73 -22.33
N GLU A 41 8.83 -6.41 -21.61
CA GLU A 41 10.19 -6.90 -21.92
C GLU A 41 10.29 -8.42 -21.85
N LEU A 42 9.50 -9.04 -20.97
CA LEU A 42 9.39 -10.50 -20.85
C LEU A 42 8.44 -11.12 -21.89
N GLY A 43 7.89 -10.32 -22.81
CA GLY A 43 7.01 -10.77 -23.89
C GLY A 43 5.53 -10.85 -23.51
N ALA A 44 5.12 -10.36 -22.34
CA ALA A 44 3.72 -10.32 -21.95
C ALA A 44 2.98 -9.10 -22.55
N THR A 45 1.70 -9.28 -22.86
CA THR A 45 0.81 -8.16 -23.21
C THR A 45 0.35 -7.48 -21.93
N ALA A 46 0.99 -6.37 -21.55
CA ALA A 46 0.63 -5.59 -20.36
C ALA A 46 0.26 -4.14 -20.70
N ARG A 47 -0.75 -3.61 -20.01
CA ARG A 47 -1.18 -2.20 -20.05
C ARG A 47 -1.52 -1.72 -18.64
N VAL A 48 -1.39 -0.43 -18.40
CA VAL A 48 -1.89 0.22 -17.19
C VAL A 48 -3.31 0.72 -17.46
N GLU A 49 -4.25 0.31 -16.61
CA GLU A 49 -5.62 0.80 -16.63
C GLU A 49 -5.74 1.99 -15.66
N ARG A 50 -6.43 3.04 -16.10
CA ARG A 50 -6.59 4.28 -15.34
C ARG A 50 -8.04 4.46 -14.98
N GLU A 51 -8.30 4.63 -13.69
CA GLU A 51 -9.63 4.80 -13.12
C GLU A 51 -9.59 5.87 -12.03
N ASP A 52 -10.73 6.55 -11.81
CA ASP A 52 -10.87 7.52 -10.74
C ASP A 52 -10.95 6.82 -9.38
N ALA A 53 -10.00 7.13 -8.49
CA ALA A 53 -9.90 6.52 -7.17
C ALA A 53 -9.57 7.54 -6.08
N HIS A 54 -10.03 7.28 -4.85
CA HIS A 54 -9.80 8.14 -3.69
C HIS A 54 -8.69 7.56 -2.81
N GLY A 55 -7.50 8.17 -2.84
CA GLY A 55 -6.34 7.71 -2.06
C GLY A 55 -6.34 8.09 -0.58
N GLY A 56 -7.21 9.03 -0.18
CA GLY A 56 -7.20 9.64 1.15
C GLY A 56 -8.19 9.05 2.16
N TYR A 57 -8.91 7.98 1.82
CA TYR A 57 -10.00 7.45 2.67
C TYR A 57 -9.53 7.03 4.07
N TRP A 58 -8.25 6.68 4.21
CA TRP A 58 -7.66 6.24 5.46
C TRP A 58 -7.47 7.39 6.45
N TRP A 59 -7.29 8.63 6.00
CA TRP A 59 -6.98 9.77 6.87
C TRP A 59 -8.15 10.12 7.82
N PRO A 60 -9.41 10.24 7.36
CA PRO A 60 -10.54 10.46 8.26
C PRO A 60 -10.69 9.33 9.28
N ILE A 61 -10.51 8.08 8.86
CA ILE A 61 -10.58 6.90 9.73
C ILE A 61 -9.50 6.99 10.80
N GLY A 62 -8.25 7.17 10.39
CA GLY A 62 -7.09 7.24 11.30
C GLY A 62 -7.23 8.35 12.33
N LEU A 63 -7.72 9.53 11.93
CA LEU A 63 -7.97 10.61 12.87
C LEU A 63 -9.06 10.30 13.90
N LEU A 64 -10.20 9.78 13.45
CA LEU A 64 -11.31 9.46 14.35
C LEU A 64 -10.93 8.33 15.30
N THR A 65 -10.24 7.30 14.80
CA THR A 65 -9.68 6.21 15.63
C THR A 65 -8.67 6.74 16.63
N GLY A 66 -7.76 7.62 16.23
CA GLY A 66 -6.78 8.26 17.11
C GLY A 66 -7.44 9.11 18.20
N ALA A 67 -8.44 9.92 17.84
CA ALA A 67 -9.20 10.72 18.79
C ALA A 67 -9.93 9.85 19.82
N ALA A 68 -10.56 8.77 19.38
CA ALA A 68 -11.23 7.81 20.27
C ALA A 68 -10.23 7.14 21.23
N ALA A 69 -9.06 6.72 20.74
CA ALA A 69 -8.01 6.14 21.57
C ALA A 69 -7.51 7.12 22.64
N LEU A 70 -7.26 8.38 22.27
CA LEU A 70 -6.83 9.43 23.22
C LEU A 70 -7.91 9.73 24.28
N ALA A 71 -9.18 9.76 23.89
CA ALA A 71 -10.29 9.94 24.83
C ALA A 71 -10.42 8.75 25.80
N GLY A 72 -10.26 7.52 25.31
CA GLY A 72 -10.22 6.29 26.13
C GLY A 72 -9.04 6.28 27.11
N ALA A 73 -7.86 6.73 26.66
CA ALA A 73 -6.67 6.88 27.49
C ALA A 73 -6.89 7.84 28.64
N ARG A 74 -7.43 9.03 28.34
CA ARG A 74 -7.64 10.09 29.33
C ARG A 74 -8.74 9.76 30.36
N SER A 75 -9.67 8.88 30.01
CA SER A 75 -10.74 8.43 30.91
C SER A 75 -10.36 7.22 31.78
N GLY A 76 -9.13 6.69 31.67
CA GLY A 76 -8.67 5.51 32.41
C GLY A 76 -9.32 4.20 31.95
N ARG A 77 -10.00 4.20 30.80
CA ARG A 77 -10.77 3.05 30.27
C ARG A 77 -10.05 2.30 29.14
N LEU A 78 -8.71 2.37 29.10
CA LEU A 78 -7.90 1.72 28.07
C LEU A 78 -8.17 0.22 27.91
N ALA A 79 -8.57 -0.47 28.98
CA ALA A 79 -8.88 -1.89 28.95
C ALA A 79 -10.13 -2.26 28.12
N ALA A 80 -11.02 -1.30 27.80
CA ALA A 80 -12.25 -1.56 27.04
C ALA A 80 -12.08 -1.42 25.51
N GLY A 81 -10.92 -0.93 25.03
CA GLY A 81 -10.70 -0.62 23.60
C GLY A 81 -10.11 -1.75 22.76
N PHE A 82 -9.68 -2.87 23.35
CA PHE A 82 -8.98 -3.97 22.66
C PHE A 82 -9.88 -5.13 22.22
N VAL A 83 -11.21 -4.98 22.24
CA VAL A 83 -12.16 -6.08 21.92
C VAL A 83 -12.15 -6.48 20.43
N GLY A 84 -11.44 -5.77 19.55
CA GLY A 84 -11.38 -6.03 18.11
C GLY A 84 -10.02 -6.44 17.55
N LEU A 85 -9.12 -7.04 18.35
CA LEU A 85 -7.80 -7.51 17.93
C LEU A 85 -7.71 -9.05 17.83
N ALA A 86 -8.82 -9.70 17.51
CA ALA A 86 -8.90 -11.15 17.21
C ALA A 86 -9.13 -11.37 15.71
#